data_AF-A0A7D5UV12-F1
#
_entry.id   AF-A0A7D5UV12-F1
#
_cell.length_a   1.000
_cell.length_b   1.000
_cell.length_c   1.000
_cell.angle_alpha   90.00
_cell.angle_beta   90.00
_cell.angle_gamma   90.00
#
_symmetry.space_group_name_H-M   'P 1'
#
loop_
_entity.id
_entity.type
_entity.pdbx_description
1 polymer ?
#
loop_
_entity_poly.entity_id
_entity_poly.type
_entity_poly.pdbx_seq_one_letter_code
_entity_poly.pdbx_strand_id
1 'polypeptide(L)'
;MLVAFLLVGLGLASPPRTVRAVLSTDSYRSSPGSVVGGGSAYDYAPSIMLDGVYKMWWCGQVPGQPVAGDSILYAESSSLDGPFHARGSAASHQVVFGGTGSGSFDNEHTCDPSVVRVSGTYYMYYGAERHDGEPTTIGVASSPDGISWARLNSGQPIITPANQQNTGNTYGAGQPSVVYRGGRFHLIFTDTTGAGALGNGAGQFAWRSPDPTFQRDVDVFTASGWQPKTDANSRGFSVANAFSADWQFSDALDAFIIAHDNGAGETTLTFLDAENPAVQKYSQVGIPGPWSEGPGIVSRPDKHSVVSASNECGRVPVDVIRSTTGPPPRELGRIGVDLVSGASCGSMPDRVAAIYEGYGMQVPGLPAAVVVDGLRLQIQSLAVYTDLTHNAIQVPPSVYYAVPYGASLHEGDAVLGASGLPGAFRLDNNTLWPVSCLKIVTDNHSQITMIDPGAWQSYRKGPSLFCLG
;
A
#
# COMPACT_ATOMS: atom_id res chain seq x y z
N MET A 1 61.45 -43.28 -4.88
CA MET A 1 61.07 -41.95 -4.37
C MET A 1 60.42 -41.18 -5.52
N LEU A 2 59.09 -41.27 -5.63
CA LEU A 2 58.18 -40.29 -6.25
C LEU A 2 56.75 -40.85 -6.08
N VAL A 3 55.89 -40.17 -5.32
CA VAL A 3 54.47 -40.49 -5.20
C VAL A 3 53.71 -39.38 -5.91
N ALA A 4 52.97 -39.74 -6.96
CA ALA A 4 52.09 -38.83 -7.69
C ALA A 4 50.75 -38.73 -6.98
N PHE A 5 50.37 -37.52 -6.55
CA PHE A 5 49.02 -37.23 -6.04
C PHE A 5 48.10 -36.86 -7.21
N LEU A 6 47.05 -37.66 -7.39
CA LEU A 6 45.91 -37.35 -8.25
C LEU A 6 45.01 -36.35 -7.52
N LEU A 7 44.93 -35.10 -7.99
CA LEU A 7 43.89 -34.16 -7.58
C LEU A 7 42.61 -34.46 -8.37
N VAL A 8 41.63 -35.05 -7.70
CA VAL A 8 40.25 -35.14 -8.20
C VAL A 8 39.60 -33.79 -7.94
N GLY A 9 39.38 -33.01 -9.00
CA GLY A 9 38.58 -31.79 -8.93
C GLY A 9 37.12 -32.14 -8.68
N LEU A 10 36.60 -31.79 -7.51
CA LEU A 10 35.16 -31.72 -7.30
C LEU A 10 34.62 -30.54 -8.13
N GLY A 11 33.95 -30.85 -9.24
CA GLY A 11 33.14 -29.89 -9.96
C GLY A 11 32.03 -29.40 -9.04
N LEU A 12 32.11 -28.13 -8.64
CA LEU A 12 31.00 -27.42 -8.00
C LEU A 12 29.83 -27.42 -8.99
N ALA A 13 28.78 -28.17 -8.68
CA ALA A 13 27.53 -28.09 -9.43
C ALA A 13 27.00 -26.65 -9.30
N SER A 14 26.88 -25.94 -10.42
CA SER A 14 26.20 -24.66 -10.47
C SER A 14 24.80 -24.81 -9.87
N PRO A 15 24.34 -23.90 -8.99
CA PRO A 15 22.97 -23.95 -8.51
C PRO A 15 22.01 -23.91 -9.71
N PRO A 16 20.91 -24.67 -9.67
CA PRO A 16 19.96 -24.68 -10.78
C PRO A 16 19.49 -23.24 -11.06
N ARG A 17 19.62 -22.80 -12.31
CA ARG A 17 19.01 -21.55 -12.79
C ARG A 17 17.51 -21.65 -12.53
N THR A 18 17.01 -20.94 -11.53
CA THR A 18 15.57 -20.72 -11.35
C THR A 18 15.08 -19.92 -12.56
N VAL A 19 14.37 -20.59 -13.47
CA VAL A 19 13.70 -19.93 -14.59
C VAL A 19 12.59 -19.07 -14.01
N ARG A 20 12.69 -17.75 -14.16
CA ARG A 20 11.65 -16.81 -13.73
C ARG A 20 10.43 -16.98 -14.62
N ALA A 21 9.24 -16.98 -14.02
CA ALA A 21 8.00 -17.00 -14.79
C ALA A 21 7.87 -15.70 -15.59
N VAL A 22 7.28 -15.77 -16.79
CA VAL A 22 7.07 -14.59 -17.64
C VAL A 22 5.60 -14.21 -17.57
N LEU A 23 5.34 -12.92 -17.36
CA LEU A 23 4.01 -12.33 -17.48
C LEU A 23 3.88 -11.73 -18.88
N SER A 24 2.73 -11.93 -19.53
CA SER A 24 2.38 -11.16 -20.72
C SER A 24 1.79 -9.82 -20.32
N THR A 25 1.81 -8.86 -21.24
CA THR A 25 1.26 -7.52 -21.04
C THR A 25 0.31 -7.14 -22.17
N ASP A 26 -0.77 -6.45 -21.81
CA ASP A 26 -1.72 -5.86 -22.75
C ASP A 26 -2.39 -4.61 -22.13
N SER A 27 -3.45 -4.09 -22.78
CA SER A 27 -4.26 -2.97 -22.26
C SER A 27 -3.46 -1.72 -21.87
N TYR A 28 -2.43 -1.40 -22.68
CA TYR A 28 -1.63 -0.19 -22.52
C TYR A 28 -2.49 1.07 -22.59
N ARG A 29 -2.25 1.99 -21.67
CA ARG A 29 -3.04 3.20 -21.49
C ARG A 29 -2.20 4.35 -20.98
N SER A 30 -2.63 5.57 -21.29
CA SER A 30 -2.04 6.81 -20.79
C SER A 30 -3.11 7.88 -20.71
N SER A 31 -3.01 8.77 -19.72
CA SER A 31 -3.85 9.96 -19.68
C SER A 31 -3.61 10.83 -20.92
N PRO A 32 -4.61 11.60 -21.39
CA PRO A 32 -4.44 12.54 -22.52
C PRO A 32 -3.41 13.65 -22.26
N GLY A 33 -3.03 13.85 -21.01
CA GLY A 33 -2.03 14.81 -20.56
C GLY A 33 -1.82 14.69 -19.05
N SER A 34 -1.37 15.77 -18.44
CA SER A 34 -1.23 15.88 -16.99
C SER A 34 -2.56 15.70 -16.26
N VAL A 35 -2.56 14.91 -15.19
CA VAL A 35 -3.73 14.67 -14.33
C VAL A 35 -3.77 15.61 -13.13
N VAL A 36 -2.59 16.07 -12.71
CA VAL A 36 -2.40 17.23 -11.83
C VAL A 36 -1.23 18.08 -12.32
N GLY A 37 -1.44 19.38 -12.34
CA GLY A 37 -0.38 20.34 -12.64
C GLY A 37 -0.87 21.76 -12.37
N GLY A 38 0.07 22.64 -11.99
CA GLY A 38 -0.20 24.05 -11.71
C GLY A 38 -0.64 24.31 -10.27
N GLY A 39 -0.09 25.38 -9.69
CA GLY A 39 -0.34 25.86 -8.32
C GLY A 39 0.76 25.49 -7.30
N SER A 40 1.69 24.60 -7.67
CA SER A 40 2.92 24.25 -6.95
C SER A 40 4.15 24.58 -7.82
N ALA A 41 5.32 24.68 -7.20
CA ALA A 41 6.59 24.87 -7.91
C ALA A 41 7.08 23.58 -8.61
N TYR A 42 6.72 22.43 -8.04
CA TYR A 42 6.97 21.08 -8.53
C TYR A 42 6.03 20.04 -7.90
N ASP A 43 5.90 18.89 -8.56
CA ASP A 43 5.02 17.77 -8.21
C ASP A 43 5.70 16.42 -8.49
N TYR A 44 5.93 15.60 -7.45
CA TYR A 44 6.56 14.29 -7.59
C TYR A 44 6.25 13.32 -6.43
N ALA A 45 6.71 12.07 -6.56
CA ALA A 45 6.54 10.97 -5.58
C ALA A 45 5.09 10.80 -5.09
N PRO A 46 4.14 10.48 -5.98
CA PRO A 46 2.76 10.36 -5.57
C PRO A 46 2.46 9.02 -4.89
N SER A 47 1.52 9.01 -3.97
CA SER A 47 0.84 7.82 -3.45
C SER A 47 -0.63 7.87 -3.84
N ILE A 48 -1.14 6.81 -4.48
CA ILE A 48 -2.48 6.78 -5.08
C ILE A 48 -3.27 5.59 -4.56
N MET A 49 -4.47 5.89 -4.09
CA MET A 49 -5.39 4.93 -3.49
C MET A 49 -6.75 5.00 -4.16
N LEU A 50 -7.31 3.85 -4.55
CA LEU A 50 -8.71 3.73 -4.94
C LEU A 50 -9.57 3.38 -3.72
N ASP A 51 -10.34 4.36 -3.24
CA ASP A 51 -11.29 4.21 -2.13
C ASP A 51 -12.56 5.03 -2.44
N GLY A 52 -13.40 4.48 -3.32
CA GLY A 52 -14.56 5.12 -3.96
C GLY A 52 -14.19 6.12 -5.05
N VAL A 53 -13.22 6.97 -4.74
CA VAL A 53 -12.53 7.86 -5.67
C VAL A 53 -11.04 7.54 -5.64
N TYR A 54 -10.31 7.96 -6.67
CA TYR A 54 -8.86 8.00 -6.63
C TYR A 54 -8.43 9.15 -5.74
N LYS A 55 -7.76 8.83 -4.64
CA LYS A 55 -7.14 9.78 -3.71
C LYS A 55 -5.65 9.80 -3.99
N MET A 56 -5.07 10.99 -4.11
CA MET A 56 -3.65 11.15 -4.39
C MET A 56 -3.02 12.11 -3.39
N TRP A 57 -1.88 11.68 -2.84
CA TRP A 57 -0.98 12.50 -2.05
C TRP A 57 0.35 12.58 -2.78
N TRP A 58 0.99 13.74 -2.81
CA TRP A 58 2.29 13.87 -3.47
C TRP A 58 3.10 15.01 -2.87
N CYS A 59 4.39 15.00 -3.15
CA CYS A 59 5.29 16.05 -2.71
C CYS A 59 5.21 17.26 -3.65
N GLY A 60 5.10 18.45 -3.08
CA GLY A 60 5.20 19.69 -3.82
C GLY A 60 5.44 20.90 -2.93
N GLN A 61 5.84 22.01 -3.54
CA GLN A 61 6.09 23.26 -2.83
C GLN A 61 5.09 24.32 -3.27
N VAL A 62 4.24 24.78 -2.34
CA VAL A 62 3.23 25.81 -2.61
C VAL A 62 3.76 27.17 -2.14
N PRO A 63 3.82 28.19 -3.01
CA PRO A 63 4.25 29.53 -2.60
C PRO A 63 3.36 30.13 -1.51
N GLY A 64 3.98 30.79 -0.51
CA GLY A 64 3.26 31.51 0.54
C GLY A 64 2.77 30.66 1.71
N GLN A 65 3.21 29.40 1.83
CA GLN A 65 2.95 28.59 3.02
C GLN A 65 3.68 29.15 4.26
N PRO A 66 3.13 28.94 5.48
CA PRO A 66 3.74 29.45 6.73
C PRO A 66 5.15 28.94 7.01
N VAL A 67 5.45 27.71 6.57
CA VAL A 67 6.76 27.10 6.63
C VAL A 67 7.26 26.97 5.20
N ALA A 68 8.43 27.52 4.92
CA ALA A 68 9.08 27.36 3.62
C ALA A 68 9.65 25.93 3.52
N GLY A 69 9.42 25.28 2.38
CA GLY A 69 9.87 23.92 2.13
C GLY A 69 8.79 23.08 1.45
N ASP A 70 9.05 21.78 1.37
CA ASP A 70 8.12 20.82 0.75
C ASP A 70 6.94 20.52 1.67
N SER A 71 5.79 20.34 1.04
CA SER A 71 4.57 19.90 1.70
C SER A 71 3.95 18.75 0.92
N ILE A 72 3.15 17.96 1.61
CA ILE A 72 2.33 16.92 0.99
C ILE A 72 0.99 17.54 0.61
N LEU A 73 0.71 17.47 -0.67
CA LEU A 73 -0.50 17.95 -1.32
C LEU A 73 -1.51 16.80 -1.44
N TYR A 74 -2.78 17.13 -1.57
CA TYR A 74 -3.86 16.17 -1.75
C TYR A 74 -4.86 16.62 -2.82
N ALA A 75 -5.34 15.65 -3.59
CA ALA A 75 -6.48 15.81 -4.49
C ALA A 75 -7.18 14.46 -4.72
N GLU A 76 -8.42 14.51 -5.20
CA GLU A 76 -9.22 13.35 -5.53
C GLU A 76 -9.90 13.48 -6.91
N SER A 77 -10.18 12.33 -7.54
CA SER A 77 -10.90 12.25 -8.81
C SER A 77 -11.69 10.95 -8.93
N SER A 78 -12.81 10.98 -9.65
CA SER A 78 -13.52 9.76 -10.04
C SER A 78 -12.86 9.02 -11.21
N SER A 79 -11.86 9.63 -11.85
CA SER A 79 -11.11 9.06 -12.98
C SER A 79 -9.61 9.23 -12.78
N LEU A 80 -8.83 8.21 -13.10
CA LEU A 80 -7.37 8.32 -13.14
C LEU A 80 -6.87 9.27 -14.23
N ASP A 81 -7.70 9.57 -15.24
CA ASP A 81 -7.36 10.56 -16.28
C ASP A 81 -7.65 12.00 -15.83
N GLY A 82 -8.13 12.18 -14.59
CA GLY A 82 -8.46 13.48 -14.01
C GLY A 82 -9.75 14.10 -14.57
N PRO A 83 -9.95 15.40 -14.30
CA PRO A 83 -9.10 16.25 -13.46
C PRO A 83 -9.16 15.81 -11.99
N PHE A 84 -8.07 16.04 -11.27
CA PHE A 84 -8.00 15.91 -9.82
C PHE A 84 -8.23 17.27 -9.16
N HIS A 85 -8.95 17.27 -8.04
CA HIS A 85 -9.28 18.48 -7.30
C HIS A 85 -9.15 18.28 -5.79
N ALA A 86 -8.93 19.38 -5.07
CA ALA A 86 -9.09 19.42 -3.62
C ALA A 86 -10.50 18.97 -3.20
N ARG A 87 -10.63 18.28 -2.07
CA ARG A 87 -11.92 17.77 -1.59
C ARG A 87 -12.91 18.92 -1.41
N GLY A 88 -14.07 18.82 -2.07
CA GLY A 88 -15.14 19.81 -1.99
C GLY A 88 -14.80 21.18 -2.60
N SER A 89 -13.78 21.27 -3.46
CA SER A 89 -13.31 22.51 -4.09
C SER A 89 -12.94 22.30 -5.55
N ALA A 90 -12.88 23.38 -6.34
CA ALA A 90 -12.39 23.35 -7.72
C ALA A 90 -10.87 23.57 -7.83
N ALA A 91 -10.19 23.86 -6.72
CA ALA A 91 -8.73 23.99 -6.69
C ALA A 91 -8.05 22.68 -7.13
N SER A 92 -6.90 22.76 -7.79
CA SER A 92 -6.17 21.57 -8.26
C SER A 92 -5.70 20.67 -7.12
N HIS A 93 -5.48 21.24 -5.94
CA HIS A 93 -5.03 20.54 -4.74
C HIS A 93 -5.27 21.35 -3.47
N GLN A 94 -5.07 20.70 -2.32
CA GLN A 94 -4.97 21.34 -1.01
C GLN A 94 -3.70 20.85 -0.31
N VAL A 95 -3.07 21.70 0.51
CA VAL A 95 -1.95 21.29 1.37
C VAL A 95 -2.52 20.56 2.58
N VAL A 96 -2.07 19.33 2.84
CA VAL A 96 -2.58 18.50 3.95
C VAL A 96 -1.55 18.20 5.03
N PHE A 97 -0.26 18.34 4.70
CA PHE A 97 0.81 18.13 5.66
C PHE A 97 2.03 18.95 5.26
N GLY A 98 2.60 19.69 6.19
CA GLY A 98 3.78 20.51 5.95
C GLY A 98 4.73 20.47 7.13
N GLY A 99 5.91 21.07 6.94
CA GLY A 99 6.92 21.21 7.99
C GLY A 99 6.39 21.88 9.26
N THR A 100 7.00 21.58 10.40
CA THR A 100 6.52 22.11 11.69
C THR A 100 6.91 23.56 11.95
N GLY A 101 8.00 24.06 11.34
CA GLY A 101 8.58 25.35 11.67
C GLY A 101 9.08 25.47 13.12
N SER A 102 9.28 24.34 13.81
CA SER A 102 9.61 24.28 15.25
C SER A 102 11.02 23.76 15.55
N GLY A 103 11.80 23.43 14.52
CA GLY A 103 13.12 22.82 14.63
C GLY A 103 13.11 21.30 14.88
N SER A 104 11.97 20.61 14.74
CA SER A 104 11.86 19.14 14.73
C SER A 104 12.54 18.51 13.50
N PHE A 105 12.59 17.18 13.43
CA PHE A 105 13.20 16.45 12.30
C PHE A 105 12.52 16.75 10.95
N ASP A 106 11.25 17.12 10.98
CA ASP A 106 10.40 17.51 9.85
C ASP A 106 10.06 19.00 9.90
N ASN A 107 11.06 19.82 10.20
CA ASN A 107 10.90 21.26 10.37
C ASN A 107 10.61 21.99 9.06
N GLU A 108 11.34 21.71 7.98
CA GLU A 108 11.22 22.41 6.69
C GLU A 108 10.52 21.56 5.63
N HIS A 109 11.00 20.33 5.39
CA HIS A 109 10.52 19.50 4.30
C HIS A 109 9.75 18.28 4.82
N THR A 110 8.57 18.06 4.24
CA THR A 110 7.82 16.80 4.33
C THR A 110 7.45 16.36 2.92
N CYS A 111 7.88 15.16 2.52
CA CYS A 111 7.85 14.72 1.13
C CYS A 111 7.71 13.20 1.03
N ASP A 112 7.74 12.64 -0.19
CA ASP A 112 7.67 11.21 -0.51
C ASP A 112 6.59 10.44 0.29
N PRO A 113 5.32 10.86 0.24
CA PRO A 113 4.27 10.19 0.99
C PRO A 113 4.01 8.78 0.47
N SER A 114 3.83 7.82 1.39
CA SER A 114 3.19 6.54 1.09
C SER A 114 2.06 6.28 2.09
N VAL A 115 0.85 6.13 1.56
CA VAL A 115 -0.38 6.09 2.35
C VAL A 115 -1.05 4.73 2.25
N VAL A 116 -1.43 4.18 3.40
CA VAL A 116 -2.22 2.94 3.57
C VAL A 116 -3.35 3.19 4.56
N ARG A 117 -4.48 2.50 4.42
CA ARG A 117 -5.59 2.52 5.37
C ARG A 117 -5.80 1.14 5.98
N VAL A 118 -5.75 1.08 7.30
CA VAL A 118 -5.89 -0.16 8.08
C VAL A 118 -6.93 0.09 9.16
N SER A 119 -7.94 -0.79 9.23
CA SER A 119 -8.97 -0.73 10.28
C SER A 119 -9.62 0.66 10.43
N GLY A 120 -9.88 1.33 9.30
CA GLY A 120 -10.49 2.67 9.27
C GLY A 120 -9.53 3.84 9.52
N THR A 121 -8.25 3.60 9.82
CA THR A 121 -7.24 4.64 10.03
C THR A 121 -6.28 4.71 8.85
N TYR A 122 -6.06 5.90 8.31
CA TYR A 122 -5.00 6.16 7.34
C TYR A 122 -3.67 6.34 8.07
N TYR A 123 -2.61 5.76 7.52
CA TYR A 123 -1.23 5.96 7.94
C TYR A 123 -0.43 6.46 6.75
N MET A 124 0.33 7.53 6.95
CA MET A 124 1.23 8.11 5.98
C MET A 124 2.66 8.03 6.50
N TYR A 125 3.50 7.33 5.75
CA TYR A 125 4.94 7.33 5.93
C TYR A 125 5.52 8.39 5.00
N TYR A 126 6.44 9.21 5.48
CA TYR A 126 6.92 10.37 4.73
C TYR A 126 8.41 10.60 4.98
N GLY A 127 9.12 11.04 3.93
CA GLY A 127 10.46 11.60 4.06
C GLY A 127 10.42 12.99 4.68
N ALA A 128 11.43 13.32 5.46
CA ALA A 128 11.52 14.57 6.18
C ALA A 128 12.95 15.08 6.28
N GLU A 129 13.12 16.39 6.07
CA GLU A 129 14.36 17.12 6.33
C GLU A 129 14.10 18.29 7.26
N ARG A 130 14.99 18.43 8.23
CA ARG A 130 14.92 19.49 9.22
C ARG A 130 15.32 20.82 8.62
N HIS A 131 16.39 20.82 7.83
CA HIS A 131 16.89 21.95 7.06
C HIS A 131 17.49 21.45 5.73
N ASP A 132 17.48 22.31 4.71
CA ASP A 132 18.15 22.05 3.43
C ASP A 132 19.56 21.44 3.61
N GLY A 133 19.77 20.25 3.05
CA GLY A 133 21.06 19.57 3.05
C GLY A 133 21.39 18.76 4.31
N GLU A 134 20.48 18.70 5.29
CA GLU A 134 20.53 17.65 6.31
C GLU A 134 20.06 16.30 5.73
N PRO A 135 20.60 15.16 6.20
CA PRO A 135 20.13 13.86 5.73
C PRO A 135 18.64 13.65 6.01
N THR A 136 17.92 13.14 5.01
CA THR A 136 16.52 12.76 5.13
C THR A 136 16.34 11.69 6.22
N THR A 137 15.22 11.80 6.93
CA THR A 137 14.71 10.81 7.90
C THR A 137 13.26 10.47 7.56
N ILE A 138 12.71 9.41 8.13
CA ILE A 138 11.31 9.01 7.87
C ILE A 138 10.46 9.22 9.11
N GLY A 139 9.34 9.90 8.93
CA GLY A 139 8.27 10.04 9.92
C GLY A 139 7.05 9.18 9.58
N VAL A 140 6.10 9.13 10.51
CA VAL A 140 4.77 8.54 10.29
C VAL A 140 3.69 9.38 10.94
N ALA A 141 2.56 9.53 10.25
CA ALA A 141 1.38 10.24 10.71
C ALA A 141 0.13 9.36 10.53
N SER A 142 -0.87 9.55 11.38
CA SER A 142 -2.20 8.92 11.24
C SER A 142 -3.27 9.95 10.93
N SER A 143 -4.31 9.54 10.21
CA SER A 143 -5.45 10.37 9.89
C SER A 143 -6.76 9.56 9.87
N PRO A 144 -7.88 10.12 10.33
CA PRO A 144 -9.19 9.47 10.17
C PRO A 144 -9.78 9.64 8.77
N ASP A 145 -9.35 10.65 7.99
CA ASP A 145 -10.00 11.07 6.73
C ASP A 145 -9.03 11.17 5.54
N GLY A 146 -7.74 10.93 5.77
CA GLY A 146 -6.65 11.07 4.82
C GLY A 146 -6.23 12.52 4.53
N ILE A 147 -6.75 13.49 5.29
CA ILE A 147 -6.55 14.94 5.07
C ILE A 147 -6.03 15.61 6.34
N SER A 148 -6.63 15.29 7.48
CA SER A 148 -6.28 15.83 8.78
C SER A 148 -5.32 14.87 9.48
N TRP A 149 -4.05 15.24 9.54
CA TRP A 149 -2.97 14.33 9.97
C TRP A 149 -2.45 14.67 11.36
N ALA A 150 -2.23 13.64 12.18
CA ALA A 150 -1.55 13.71 13.45
C ALA A 150 -0.22 12.93 13.36
N ARG A 151 0.89 13.61 13.66
CA ARG A 151 2.22 12.97 13.76
C ARG A 151 2.20 11.90 14.86
N LEU A 152 2.74 10.73 14.56
CA LEU A 152 2.91 9.63 15.50
C LEU A 152 4.32 9.66 16.11
N ASN A 153 4.64 8.63 16.91
CA ASN A 153 5.94 8.47 17.57
C ASN A 153 6.39 9.72 18.35
N SER A 154 5.42 10.41 18.99
CA SER A 154 5.66 11.66 19.72
C SER A 154 6.36 12.75 18.89
N GLY A 155 6.15 12.77 17.57
CA GLY A 155 6.78 13.71 16.66
C GLY A 155 8.29 13.48 16.46
N GLN A 156 8.75 12.24 16.66
CA GLN A 156 10.13 11.81 16.39
C GLN A 156 10.21 10.95 15.12
N PRO A 157 11.34 10.95 14.40
CA PRO A 157 11.51 10.09 13.24
C PRO A 157 11.44 8.62 13.67
N ILE A 158 10.88 7.77 12.81
CA ILE A 158 10.85 6.31 13.02
C ILE A 158 12.06 5.61 12.41
N ILE A 159 12.70 6.23 11.40
CA ILE A 159 13.91 5.73 10.75
C ILE A 159 14.85 6.92 10.50
N THR A 160 16.09 6.78 10.95
CA THR A 160 17.19 7.72 10.68
C THR A 160 18.28 7.03 9.85
N PRO A 161 19.17 7.77 9.15
CA PRO A 161 20.30 7.19 8.44
C PRO A 161 21.08 6.17 9.30
N ALA A 162 21.37 5.00 8.73
CA ALA A 162 22.04 3.92 9.42
C ALA A 162 23.50 4.23 9.78
N ASN A 163 24.19 5.07 8.98
CA ASN A 163 25.62 5.39 9.12
C ASN A 163 26.53 4.16 9.18
N GLN A 164 26.20 3.11 8.43
CA GLN A 164 26.95 1.85 8.40
C GLN A 164 28.06 1.85 7.35
N GLN A 165 27.93 2.69 6.32
CA GLN A 165 28.98 2.95 5.34
C GLN A 165 28.90 4.38 4.82
N ASN A 166 29.98 4.84 4.16
CA ASN A 166 30.02 6.12 3.46
C ASN A 166 30.11 5.87 1.94
N THR A 167 29.01 6.16 1.25
CA THR A 167 28.90 6.04 -0.22
C THR A 167 29.21 7.35 -0.94
N GLY A 168 29.48 8.44 -0.20
CA GLY A 168 29.57 9.81 -0.74
C GLY A 168 28.23 10.47 -1.01
N ASN A 169 27.11 9.74 -0.90
CA ASN A 169 25.76 10.27 -1.07
C ASN A 169 25.15 10.63 0.30
N THR A 170 24.84 11.91 0.49
CA THR A 170 24.34 12.48 1.75
C THR A 170 22.83 12.43 1.94
N TYR A 171 22.08 11.82 1.01
CA TYR A 171 20.62 11.77 1.05
C TYR A 171 20.09 11.21 2.37
N GLY A 172 20.64 10.11 2.89
CA GLY A 172 20.18 9.53 4.15
C GLY A 172 19.03 8.55 3.95
N ALA A 173 18.04 8.56 4.85
CA ALA A 173 16.93 7.60 4.88
C ALA A 173 15.59 8.25 4.51
N GLY A 174 15.00 7.84 3.39
CA GLY A 174 13.81 8.48 2.82
C GLY A 174 13.07 7.59 1.82
N GLN A 175 12.21 8.19 0.99
CA GLN A 175 11.40 7.49 -0.03
C GLN A 175 10.67 6.23 0.51
N PRO A 176 9.90 6.35 1.60
CA PRO A 176 9.19 5.21 2.14
C PRO A 176 8.10 4.74 1.17
N SER A 177 7.89 3.43 1.07
CA SER A 177 6.70 2.85 0.47
C SER A 177 6.16 1.70 1.32
N VAL A 178 4.89 1.77 1.70
CA VAL A 178 4.26 0.84 2.65
C VAL A 178 3.17 -0.02 2.01
N VAL A 179 3.06 -1.26 2.47
CA VAL A 179 1.94 -2.18 2.22
C VAL A 179 1.45 -2.77 3.54
N TYR A 180 0.15 -3.00 3.71
CA TYR A 180 -0.37 -3.73 4.86
C TYR A 180 -0.83 -5.13 4.47
N ARG A 181 -0.21 -6.16 5.04
CA ARG A 181 -0.50 -7.57 4.71
C ARG A 181 -0.28 -8.46 5.93
N GLY A 182 -1.16 -9.45 6.13
CA GLY A 182 -0.95 -10.49 7.14
C GLY A 182 -0.81 -9.93 8.56
N GLY A 183 -1.55 -8.86 8.87
CA GLY A 183 -1.50 -8.19 10.18
C GLY A 183 -0.27 -7.32 10.42
N ARG A 184 0.52 -7.00 9.38
CA ARG A 184 1.76 -6.24 9.49
C ARG A 184 1.85 -5.17 8.41
N PHE A 185 2.45 -4.05 8.77
CA PHE A 185 2.99 -3.08 7.83
C PHE A 185 4.31 -3.63 7.29
N HIS A 186 4.48 -3.61 5.98
CA HIS A 186 5.72 -3.90 5.27
C HIS A 186 6.18 -2.60 4.62
N LEU A 187 7.38 -2.16 4.94
CA LEU A 187 7.95 -0.89 4.46
C LEU A 187 9.22 -1.17 3.66
N ILE A 188 9.31 -0.68 2.42
CA ILE A 188 10.61 -0.39 1.80
C ILE A 188 10.96 1.07 1.95
N PHE A 189 12.25 1.35 2.00
CA PHE A 189 12.77 2.71 2.02
C PHE A 189 14.21 2.73 1.51
N THR A 190 14.60 3.89 0.98
CA THR A 190 15.98 4.18 0.61
C THR A 190 16.79 4.52 1.87
N ASP A 191 18.00 3.97 2.04
CA ASP A 191 19.01 4.50 2.97
C ASP A 191 20.42 4.48 2.34
N THR A 192 20.92 5.65 1.92
CA THR A 192 22.23 5.73 1.21
C THR A 192 23.44 5.47 2.10
N THR A 193 23.23 5.33 3.41
CA THR A 193 24.27 5.08 4.41
C THR A 193 24.22 3.65 4.97
N GLY A 194 23.23 2.84 4.56
CA GLY A 194 23.07 1.45 4.99
C GLY A 194 24.12 0.51 4.40
N ALA A 195 24.55 -0.53 5.11
CA ALA A 195 25.64 -1.43 4.68
C ALA A 195 25.40 -2.14 3.33
N GLY A 196 24.13 -2.38 2.98
CA GLY A 196 23.72 -2.95 1.70
C GLY A 196 23.45 -1.94 0.59
N ALA A 197 23.67 -0.65 0.84
CA ALA A 197 23.50 0.40 -0.17
C ALA A 197 24.54 0.25 -1.29
N LEU A 198 24.13 0.61 -2.50
CA LEU A 198 24.91 0.48 -3.72
C LEU A 198 25.57 1.81 -4.08
N GLY A 199 26.74 1.76 -4.73
CA GLY A 199 27.51 2.97 -5.09
C GLY A 199 26.83 3.89 -6.11
N ASN A 200 25.73 3.45 -6.75
CA ASN A 200 24.92 4.27 -7.63
C ASN A 200 23.85 5.10 -6.87
N GLY A 201 23.76 4.97 -5.54
CA GLY A 201 22.77 5.64 -4.69
C GLY A 201 21.53 4.80 -4.38
N ALA A 202 21.37 3.61 -4.98
CA ALA A 202 20.26 2.72 -4.65
C ALA A 202 20.48 2.04 -3.29
N GLY A 203 19.39 1.73 -2.58
CA GLY A 203 19.47 1.12 -1.27
C GLY A 203 18.11 0.86 -0.65
N GLN A 204 17.27 0.06 -1.33
CA GLN A 204 15.94 -0.30 -0.83
C GLN A 204 16.04 -1.36 0.28
N PHE A 205 15.72 -1.02 1.53
CA PHE A 205 15.68 -1.96 2.66
C PHE A 205 14.25 -2.27 3.07
N ALA A 206 13.96 -3.52 3.41
CA ALA A 206 12.60 -3.95 3.75
C ALA A 206 12.47 -4.27 5.24
N TRP A 207 11.55 -3.58 5.92
CA TRP A 207 11.16 -3.82 7.31
C TRP A 207 9.70 -4.27 7.38
N ARG A 208 9.31 -5.00 8.42
CA ARG A 208 7.90 -5.30 8.72
C ARG A 208 7.60 -5.27 10.21
N SER A 209 6.38 -4.89 10.57
CA SER A 209 5.95 -4.71 11.97
C SER A 209 4.43 -4.73 12.08
N PRO A 210 3.84 -5.31 13.14
CA PRO A 210 2.41 -5.09 13.46
C PRO A 210 2.13 -3.68 14.01
N ASP A 211 3.17 -2.98 14.48
CA ASP A 211 3.10 -1.60 14.98
C ASP A 211 3.42 -0.61 13.83
N PRO A 212 2.51 0.31 13.48
CA PRO A 212 2.70 1.28 12.39
C PRO A 212 3.85 2.26 12.65
N THR A 213 4.32 2.38 13.90
CA THR A 213 5.46 3.24 14.22
C THR A 213 6.80 2.54 14.04
N PHE A 214 6.81 1.22 13.76
CA PHE A 214 8.03 0.41 13.68
C PHE A 214 8.92 0.55 14.93
N GLN A 215 8.32 0.73 16.11
CA GLN A 215 9.05 0.81 17.38
C GLN A 215 8.97 -0.50 18.18
N ARG A 216 8.07 -1.40 17.81
CA ARG A 216 7.88 -2.71 18.47
C ARG A 216 7.77 -3.84 17.44
N ASP A 217 8.33 -5.01 17.78
CA ASP A 217 8.23 -6.26 17.00
C ASP A 217 8.63 -6.10 15.53
N VAL A 218 9.74 -5.39 15.31
CA VAL A 218 10.27 -5.11 13.97
C VAL A 218 11.12 -6.28 13.50
N ASP A 219 10.75 -6.86 12.36
CA ASP A 219 11.61 -7.72 11.56
C ASP A 219 12.22 -6.90 10.41
N VAL A 220 13.47 -7.18 10.05
CA VAL A 220 14.12 -6.65 8.84
C VAL A 220 14.49 -7.80 7.91
N PHE A 221 14.49 -7.54 6.62
CA PHE A 221 14.91 -8.53 5.64
C PHE A 221 16.44 -8.53 5.49
N THR A 222 17.03 -9.72 5.54
CA THR A 222 18.48 -9.96 5.40
C THR A 222 18.73 -10.97 4.27
N ALA A 223 20.00 -11.18 3.89
CA ALA A 223 20.35 -12.24 2.94
C ALA A 223 19.89 -13.66 3.36
N SER A 224 19.65 -13.85 4.66
CA SER A 224 19.16 -15.09 5.26
C SER A 224 17.64 -15.11 5.52
N GLY A 225 16.90 -14.10 5.05
CA GLY A 225 15.47 -13.95 5.26
C GLY A 225 15.11 -12.93 6.35
N TRP A 226 13.83 -12.93 6.75
CA TRP A 226 13.31 -12.06 7.82
C TRP A 226 13.91 -12.41 9.19
N GLN A 227 14.41 -11.41 9.90
CA GLN A 227 14.96 -11.57 11.25
C GLN A 227 14.56 -10.40 12.15
N PRO A 228 14.50 -10.59 13.47
CA PRO A 228 14.34 -9.48 14.41
C PRO A 228 15.39 -8.39 14.18
N LYS A 229 14.95 -7.13 14.23
CA LYS A 229 15.82 -5.98 13.98
C LYS A 229 16.91 -5.87 15.05
N THR A 230 18.12 -5.63 14.58
CA THR A 230 19.25 -5.11 15.35
C THR A 230 19.86 -3.93 14.59
N ASP A 231 20.67 -3.10 15.24
CA ASP A 231 21.33 -2.01 14.52
C ASP A 231 22.28 -2.54 13.45
N ALA A 232 22.94 -3.68 13.70
CA ALA A 232 23.87 -4.30 12.76
C ALA A 232 23.18 -4.86 11.50
N ASN A 233 22.01 -5.49 11.62
CA ASN A 233 21.34 -6.12 10.46
C ASN A 233 20.36 -5.19 9.73
N SER A 234 20.00 -4.05 10.32
CA SER A 234 18.88 -3.22 9.88
C SER A 234 18.90 -2.82 8.40
N ARG A 235 20.10 -2.64 7.83
CA ARG A 235 20.34 -2.26 6.43
C ARG A 235 21.38 -3.17 5.77
N GLY A 236 21.39 -4.46 6.13
CA GLY A 236 22.38 -5.42 5.65
C GLY A 236 22.10 -5.97 4.24
N PHE A 237 20.87 -5.83 3.73
CA PHE A 237 20.47 -6.39 2.44
C PHE A 237 19.50 -5.46 1.70
N SER A 238 19.88 -5.02 0.50
CA SER A 238 18.99 -4.27 -0.37
C SER A 238 18.13 -5.20 -1.22
N VAL A 239 16.81 -5.06 -1.16
CA VAL A 239 15.83 -5.93 -1.86
C VAL A 239 15.66 -5.58 -3.34
N ALA A 240 16.01 -4.35 -3.71
CA ALA A 240 15.96 -3.90 -5.09
C ALA A 240 17.03 -2.84 -5.35
N ASN A 241 17.73 -2.97 -6.48
CA ASN A 241 18.46 -1.85 -7.06
C ASN A 241 17.40 -0.92 -7.68
N ALA A 242 16.91 0.06 -6.94
CA ALA A 242 15.82 0.95 -7.32
C ALA A 242 15.96 2.31 -6.64
N PHE A 243 15.56 3.36 -7.36
CA PHE A 243 15.43 4.73 -6.87
C PHE A 243 13.95 5.12 -6.82
N SER A 244 13.57 5.97 -5.85
CA SER A 244 12.23 6.56 -5.74
C SER A 244 11.12 5.53 -6.02
N ALA A 245 11.10 4.44 -5.25
CA ALA A 245 10.27 3.27 -5.55
C ALA A 245 8.94 3.29 -4.79
N ASP A 246 7.86 2.86 -5.46
CA ASP A 246 6.60 2.51 -4.79
C ASP A 246 6.36 1.01 -4.98
N TRP A 247 5.86 0.34 -3.93
CA TRP A 247 5.49 -1.06 -4.01
C TRP A 247 4.06 -1.32 -3.57
N GLN A 248 3.48 -2.34 -4.18
CA GLN A 248 2.19 -2.90 -3.81
C GLN A 248 2.29 -4.41 -3.69
N PHE A 249 1.35 -5.06 -2.99
CA PHE A 249 1.22 -6.51 -3.03
C PHE A 249 0.16 -6.96 -4.05
N SER A 250 0.45 -7.97 -4.85
CA SER A 250 -0.54 -8.58 -5.74
C SER A 250 -1.00 -9.92 -5.19
N ASP A 251 -2.26 -10.02 -4.77
CA ASP A 251 -2.85 -11.28 -4.32
C ASP A 251 -2.90 -12.33 -5.44
N ALA A 252 -3.16 -11.89 -6.67
CA ALA A 252 -3.19 -12.75 -7.85
C ALA A 252 -1.82 -13.41 -8.11
N LEU A 253 -0.75 -12.60 -8.14
CA LEU A 253 0.61 -13.07 -8.41
C LEU A 253 1.29 -13.65 -7.17
N ASP A 254 0.78 -13.33 -5.98
CA ASP A 254 1.39 -13.65 -4.69
C ASP A 254 2.85 -13.16 -4.66
N ALA A 255 3.01 -11.87 -4.96
CA ALA A 255 4.29 -11.20 -5.12
C ALA A 255 4.16 -9.70 -4.82
N PHE A 256 5.23 -9.10 -4.31
CA PHE A 256 5.37 -7.65 -4.32
C PHE A 256 5.68 -7.18 -5.74
N ILE A 257 5.00 -6.13 -6.18
CA ILE A 257 5.28 -5.39 -7.40
C ILE A 257 5.94 -4.09 -6.98
N ILE A 258 7.19 -3.88 -7.39
CA ILE A 258 7.94 -2.65 -7.14
C ILE A 258 8.04 -1.90 -8.46
N ALA A 259 7.46 -0.70 -8.52
CA ALA A 259 7.64 0.24 -9.62
C ALA A 259 8.81 1.17 -9.28
N HIS A 260 9.77 1.27 -10.19
CA HIS A 260 10.94 2.13 -10.02
C HIS A 260 11.51 2.59 -11.36
N ASP A 261 12.15 3.74 -11.32
CA ASP A 261 12.61 4.46 -12.49
C ASP A 261 14.14 4.45 -12.55
N ASN A 262 14.69 3.42 -13.19
CA ASN A 262 16.15 3.23 -13.32
C ASN A 262 16.65 3.34 -14.76
N GLY A 263 15.76 3.25 -15.75
CA GLY A 263 16.08 3.16 -17.17
C GLY A 263 15.46 4.29 -17.97
N ALA A 264 16.15 4.78 -19.00
CA ALA A 264 15.63 5.89 -19.80
C ALA A 264 14.32 5.49 -20.50
N GLY A 265 13.26 6.27 -20.27
CA GLY A 265 12.00 6.16 -21.03
C GLY A 265 11.06 5.03 -20.60
N GLU A 266 11.26 4.43 -19.43
CA GLU A 266 10.31 3.47 -18.85
C GLU A 266 10.38 3.42 -17.31
N THR A 267 9.25 3.01 -16.69
CA THR A 267 9.21 2.54 -15.30
C THR A 267 9.38 1.04 -15.34
N THR A 268 10.31 0.50 -14.55
CA THR A 268 10.51 -0.93 -14.40
C THR A 268 9.63 -1.47 -13.28
N LEU A 269 8.91 -2.55 -13.57
CA LEU A 269 8.21 -3.37 -12.58
C LEU A 269 9.08 -4.58 -12.21
N THR A 270 9.42 -4.69 -10.93
CA THR A 270 10.13 -5.84 -10.35
C THR A 270 9.22 -6.63 -9.44
N PHE A 271 9.30 -7.96 -9.54
CA PHE A 271 8.38 -8.87 -8.86
C PHE A 271 9.12 -9.72 -7.82
N LEU A 272 8.97 -9.39 -6.54
CA LEU A 272 9.63 -10.09 -5.45
C LEU A 272 8.68 -11.09 -4.78
N ASP A 273 9.20 -12.23 -4.38
CA ASP A 273 8.46 -13.20 -3.59
C ASP A 273 8.01 -12.60 -2.24
N ALA A 274 6.81 -12.96 -1.80
CA ALA A 274 6.17 -12.41 -0.62
C ALA A 274 6.94 -12.73 0.68
N GLU A 275 7.43 -13.96 0.78
CA GLU A 275 8.09 -14.47 1.99
C GLU A 275 9.61 -14.32 1.91
N ASN A 276 10.16 -14.41 0.69
CA ASN A 276 11.58 -14.23 0.42
C ASN A 276 11.84 -13.12 -0.63
N PRO A 277 11.80 -11.84 -0.23
CA PRO A 277 12.14 -10.71 -1.11
C PRO A 277 13.49 -10.76 -1.84
N ALA A 278 14.41 -11.68 -1.50
CA ALA A 278 15.62 -11.91 -2.30
C ALA A 278 15.33 -12.65 -3.63
N VAL A 279 14.16 -13.28 -3.76
CA VAL A 279 13.77 -14.07 -4.93
C VAL A 279 12.88 -13.23 -5.82
N GLN A 280 13.35 -13.00 -7.05
CA GLN A 280 12.54 -12.40 -8.09
C GLN A 280 11.68 -13.49 -8.77
N LYS A 281 10.36 -13.46 -8.53
CA LYS A 281 9.40 -14.51 -8.94
C LYS A 281 9.08 -14.46 -10.44
N TYR A 282 8.97 -13.25 -11.00
CA TYR A 282 8.66 -13.03 -12.41
C TYR A 282 9.74 -12.16 -13.08
N SER A 283 9.90 -12.33 -14.39
CA SER A 283 10.72 -11.44 -15.22
C SER A 283 10.20 -9.99 -15.11
N GLN A 284 11.13 -9.02 -15.18
CA GLN A 284 10.76 -7.60 -15.12
C GLN A 284 9.89 -7.22 -16.32
N VAL A 285 9.03 -6.23 -16.11
CA VAL A 285 8.15 -5.64 -17.13
C VAL A 285 8.40 -4.14 -17.18
N GLY A 286 8.56 -3.57 -18.38
CA GLY A 286 8.69 -2.12 -18.58
C GLY A 286 7.34 -1.47 -18.89
N ILE A 287 7.06 -0.34 -18.23
CA ILE A 287 5.98 0.58 -18.59
C ILE A 287 6.59 1.76 -19.38
N PRO A 288 6.44 1.78 -20.72
CA PRO A 288 7.10 2.77 -21.56
C PRO A 288 6.54 4.18 -21.34
N GLY A 289 7.38 5.18 -21.57
CA GLY A 289 6.99 6.60 -21.60
C GLY A 289 7.96 7.50 -20.83
N PRO A 290 7.76 8.82 -20.90
CA PRO A 290 8.60 9.77 -20.16
C PRO A 290 8.41 9.61 -18.66
N TRP A 291 9.50 9.81 -17.92
CA TRP A 291 9.52 9.98 -16.48
C TRP A 291 10.65 10.94 -16.10
N SER A 292 10.53 11.60 -14.95
CA SER A 292 11.59 12.43 -14.36
C SER A 292 11.80 12.21 -12.87
N GLU A 293 10.78 11.70 -12.17
CA GLU A 293 10.81 11.33 -10.75
C GLU A 293 9.88 10.15 -10.47
N GLY A 294 10.06 9.57 -9.27
CA GLY A 294 9.51 8.28 -8.87
C GLY A 294 8.01 8.07 -9.08
N PRO A 295 7.58 6.84 -9.44
CA PRO A 295 6.19 6.50 -9.69
C PRO A 295 5.43 6.19 -8.40
N GLY A 296 4.11 6.38 -8.44
CA GLY A 296 3.16 5.84 -7.50
C GLY A 296 2.23 4.84 -8.18
N ILE A 297 2.07 3.65 -7.60
CA ILE A 297 1.18 2.62 -8.13
C ILE A 297 -0.24 2.82 -7.57
N VAL A 298 -1.23 2.83 -8.46
CA VAL A 298 -2.64 2.86 -8.06
C VAL A 298 -3.01 1.57 -7.35
N SER A 299 -3.32 1.67 -6.06
CA SER A 299 -3.57 0.51 -5.20
C SER A 299 -4.91 0.62 -4.46
N ARG A 300 -5.36 -0.49 -3.89
CA ARG A 300 -6.40 -0.55 -2.85
C ARG A 300 -5.96 0.17 -1.57
N PRO A 301 -6.86 0.40 -0.60
CA PRO A 301 -6.52 1.07 0.65
C PRO A 301 -5.41 0.37 1.46
N ASP A 302 -5.29 -0.95 1.38
CA ASP A 302 -4.24 -1.77 2.00
C ASP A 302 -2.92 -1.83 1.19
N LYS A 303 -2.83 -1.07 0.09
CA LYS A 303 -1.71 -1.07 -0.87
C LYS A 303 -1.52 -2.43 -1.57
N HIS A 304 -2.62 -3.13 -1.78
CA HIS A 304 -2.68 -4.27 -2.69
C HIS A 304 -3.18 -3.85 -4.08
N SER A 305 -2.95 -4.69 -5.09
CA SER A 305 -3.44 -4.46 -6.46
C SER A 305 -4.96 -4.27 -6.52
N VAL A 306 -5.41 -3.30 -7.32
CA VAL A 306 -6.84 -3.16 -7.66
C VAL A 306 -7.34 -4.34 -8.48
N VAL A 307 -8.64 -4.62 -8.38
CA VAL A 307 -9.27 -5.72 -9.13
C VAL A 307 -9.42 -5.37 -10.60
N SER A 308 -9.19 -6.35 -11.49
CA SER A 308 -9.47 -6.19 -12.91
C SER A 308 -10.96 -5.97 -13.20
N ALA A 309 -11.27 -4.96 -14.01
CA ALA A 309 -12.63 -4.70 -14.46
C ALA A 309 -13.27 -5.86 -15.25
N SER A 310 -12.48 -6.75 -15.85
CA SER A 310 -13.00 -7.94 -16.54
C SER A 310 -13.21 -9.15 -15.61
N ASN A 311 -12.93 -9.02 -14.31
CA ASN A 311 -13.00 -10.08 -13.31
C ASN A 311 -12.10 -11.30 -13.60
N GLU A 312 -11.04 -11.11 -14.39
CA GLU A 312 -10.03 -12.12 -14.64
C GLU A 312 -9.02 -12.14 -13.47
N CYS A 313 -9.10 -13.15 -12.60
CA CYS A 313 -8.19 -13.21 -11.43
C CYS A 313 -6.70 -13.28 -11.78
N GLY A 314 -6.33 -13.77 -12.97
CA GLY A 314 -4.95 -13.77 -13.45
C GLY A 314 -4.49 -12.48 -14.12
N ARG A 315 -5.35 -11.46 -14.20
CA ARG A 315 -5.08 -10.14 -14.79
C ARG A 315 -4.95 -9.11 -13.67
N VAL A 316 -3.81 -8.44 -13.63
CA VAL A 316 -3.48 -7.42 -12.62
C VAL A 316 -3.31 -6.07 -13.31
N PRO A 317 -4.26 -5.15 -13.17
CA PRO A 317 -4.08 -3.78 -13.64
C PRO A 317 -2.96 -3.11 -12.86
N VAL A 318 -2.01 -2.50 -13.58
CA VAL A 318 -0.96 -1.66 -13.00
C VAL A 318 -0.99 -0.31 -13.70
N ASP A 319 -1.62 0.65 -13.04
CA ASP A 319 -1.51 2.07 -13.38
C ASP A 319 -0.47 2.70 -12.48
N VAL A 320 0.44 3.46 -13.07
CA VAL A 320 1.38 4.33 -12.37
C VAL A 320 1.04 5.78 -12.65
N ILE A 321 1.15 6.62 -11.64
CA ILE A 321 1.22 8.07 -11.80
C ILE A 321 2.67 8.47 -11.51
N ARG A 322 3.29 9.21 -12.41
CA ARG A 322 4.69 9.65 -12.28
C ARG A 322 4.87 11.02 -12.91
N SER A 323 5.95 11.71 -12.57
CA SER A 323 6.22 12.97 -13.25
C SER A 323 6.65 12.75 -14.68
N THR A 324 6.05 13.46 -15.63
CA THR A 324 6.29 13.30 -17.08
C THR A 324 7.05 14.49 -17.70
N THR A 325 7.36 15.51 -16.90
CA THR A 325 8.04 16.74 -17.34
C THR A 325 9.43 16.87 -16.71
N GLY A 326 10.35 17.52 -17.42
CA GLY A 326 11.75 17.66 -16.99
C GLY A 326 11.93 18.54 -15.74
N PRO A 327 13.15 18.62 -15.20
CA PRO A 327 13.43 19.27 -13.92
C PRO A 327 13.20 20.80 -13.96
N PRO A 328 12.45 21.39 -13.02
CA PRO A 328 11.75 20.70 -11.93
C PRO A 328 10.44 20.04 -12.42
N PRO A 329 10.11 18.83 -11.93
CA PRO A 329 8.90 18.11 -12.33
C PRO A 329 7.65 18.93 -11.96
N ARG A 330 6.74 19.22 -12.89
CA ARG A 330 5.56 20.10 -12.63
C ARG A 330 4.21 19.50 -13.02
N GLU A 331 4.25 18.28 -13.51
CA GLU A 331 3.09 17.59 -14.04
C GLU A 331 3.23 16.12 -13.70
N LEU A 332 2.14 15.55 -13.19
CA LEU A 332 2.01 14.11 -13.02
C LEU A 332 1.09 13.56 -14.11
N GLY A 333 1.53 12.50 -14.78
CA GLY A 333 0.76 11.81 -15.82
C GLY A 333 0.49 10.36 -15.41
N ARG A 334 -0.65 9.84 -15.87
CA ARG A 334 -1.03 8.43 -15.70
C ARG A 334 -0.51 7.62 -16.89
N ILE A 335 0.14 6.50 -16.61
CA ILE A 335 0.52 5.50 -17.61
C ILE A 335 0.25 4.12 -17.01
N GLY A 336 -0.29 3.19 -17.79
CA GLY A 336 -0.69 1.88 -17.26
C GLY A 336 -0.57 0.74 -18.26
N VAL A 337 -0.54 -0.46 -17.71
CA VAL A 337 -0.50 -1.74 -18.40
C VAL A 337 -1.24 -2.78 -17.56
N ASP A 338 -1.80 -3.79 -18.18
CA ASP A 338 -2.25 -4.98 -17.46
C ASP A 338 -1.18 -6.07 -17.52
N LEU A 339 -0.90 -6.68 -16.38
CA LEU A 339 -0.10 -7.89 -16.29
C LEU A 339 -1.02 -9.10 -16.39
N VAL A 340 -0.67 -10.07 -17.22
CA VAL A 340 -1.47 -11.28 -17.46
C VAL A 340 -0.63 -12.51 -17.16
N SER A 341 -1.04 -13.27 -16.15
CA SER A 341 -0.40 -14.52 -15.72
C SER A 341 -0.95 -15.77 -16.43
N GLY A 342 -2.10 -15.64 -17.10
CA GLY A 342 -2.84 -16.76 -17.68
C GLY A 342 -3.61 -17.62 -16.66
N ALA A 343 -3.52 -17.32 -15.36
CA ALA A 343 -4.31 -18.00 -14.35
C ALA A 343 -5.80 -17.62 -14.42
N SER A 344 -6.68 -18.58 -14.20
CA SER A 344 -8.12 -18.34 -14.05
C SER A 344 -8.48 -18.29 -12.57
N CYS A 345 -9.62 -17.70 -12.22
CA CYS A 345 -10.11 -17.75 -10.83
C CYS A 345 -10.25 -19.20 -10.31
N GLY A 346 -10.68 -20.13 -11.18
CA GLY A 346 -10.81 -21.55 -10.82
C GLY A 346 -9.48 -22.27 -10.55
N SER A 347 -8.35 -21.76 -11.06
CA SER A 347 -7.02 -22.31 -10.77
C SER A 347 -6.37 -21.72 -9.52
N MET A 348 -7.00 -20.73 -8.87
CA MET A 348 -6.51 -20.11 -7.63
C MET A 348 -7.66 -19.83 -6.64
N PRO A 349 -8.47 -20.85 -6.29
CA PRO A 349 -9.66 -20.67 -5.46
C PRO A 349 -9.34 -20.01 -4.11
N ASP A 350 -8.20 -20.36 -3.51
CA ASP A 350 -7.78 -19.85 -2.19
C ASP A 350 -7.36 -18.38 -2.21
N ARG A 351 -7.20 -17.77 -3.40
CA ARG A 351 -6.77 -16.36 -3.56
C ARG A 351 -7.90 -15.44 -3.96
N VAL A 352 -9.04 -15.97 -4.43
CA VAL A 352 -10.14 -15.13 -4.93
C VAL A 352 -10.64 -14.18 -3.84
N ALA A 353 -10.80 -14.67 -2.61
CA ALA A 353 -11.22 -13.82 -1.50
C ALA A 353 -10.24 -12.65 -1.25
N ALA A 354 -8.93 -12.92 -1.26
CA ALA A 354 -7.91 -11.90 -1.07
C ALA A 354 -7.87 -10.87 -2.22
N ILE A 355 -8.06 -11.30 -3.47
CA ILE A 355 -8.12 -10.40 -4.64
C ILE A 355 -9.28 -9.40 -4.49
N TYR A 356 -10.42 -9.84 -3.95
CA TYR A 356 -11.62 -9.02 -3.80
C TYR A 356 -11.79 -8.42 -2.39
N GLU A 357 -10.79 -8.53 -1.52
CA GLU A 357 -10.85 -7.99 -0.14
C GLU A 357 -11.21 -6.50 -0.13
N GLY A 358 -12.18 -6.13 0.72
CA GLY A 358 -12.70 -4.77 0.85
C GLY A 358 -13.64 -4.31 -0.29
N TYR A 359 -13.79 -5.09 -1.36
CA TYR A 359 -14.75 -4.77 -2.43
C TYR A 359 -16.18 -5.19 -2.08
N GLY A 360 -17.11 -4.37 -2.53
CA GLY A 360 -18.52 -4.70 -2.61
C GLY A 360 -18.85 -5.46 -3.88
N MET A 361 -19.23 -6.73 -3.77
CA MET A 361 -19.63 -7.58 -4.88
C MET A 361 -21.13 -7.43 -5.17
N GLN A 362 -21.45 -7.18 -6.43
CA GLN A 362 -22.80 -7.11 -6.96
C GLN A 362 -22.99 -8.13 -8.08
N VAL A 363 -24.08 -8.89 -8.00
CA VAL A 363 -24.50 -9.85 -9.02
C VAL A 363 -26.01 -9.75 -9.19
N PRO A 364 -26.55 -9.61 -10.41
CA PRO A 364 -27.99 -9.61 -10.63
C PRO A 364 -28.66 -10.85 -10.02
N GLY A 365 -29.65 -10.63 -9.17
CA GLY A 365 -30.43 -11.70 -8.52
C GLY A 365 -29.79 -12.34 -7.28
N LEU A 366 -28.60 -11.90 -6.86
CA LEU A 366 -28.00 -12.31 -5.58
C LEU A 366 -27.94 -11.14 -4.60
N PRO A 367 -27.89 -11.40 -3.28
CA PRO A 367 -27.63 -10.36 -2.29
C PRO A 367 -26.31 -9.64 -2.57
N ALA A 368 -26.30 -8.31 -2.40
CA ALA A 368 -25.05 -7.55 -2.37
C ALA A 368 -24.16 -8.11 -1.24
N ALA A 369 -22.84 -8.09 -1.43
CA ALA A 369 -21.93 -8.60 -0.42
C ALA A 369 -20.65 -7.77 -0.35
N VAL A 370 -19.99 -7.79 0.80
CA VAL A 370 -18.64 -7.23 0.98
C VAL A 370 -17.70 -8.36 1.38
N VAL A 371 -16.48 -8.37 0.82
CA VAL A 371 -15.44 -9.29 1.26
C VAL A 371 -14.71 -8.68 2.47
N VAL A 372 -14.77 -9.37 3.60
CA VAL A 372 -14.17 -8.94 4.87
C VAL A 372 -13.42 -10.12 5.48
N ASP A 373 -12.10 -9.96 5.64
CA ASP A 373 -11.19 -10.98 6.18
C ASP A 373 -11.35 -12.33 5.45
N GLY A 374 -11.40 -12.27 4.12
CA GLY A 374 -11.55 -13.42 3.24
C GLY A 374 -12.95 -14.05 3.24
N LEU A 375 -13.94 -13.46 3.93
CA LEU A 375 -15.31 -13.96 3.99
C LEU A 375 -16.29 -13.04 3.27
N ARG A 376 -17.27 -13.63 2.59
CA ARG A 376 -18.38 -12.91 1.98
C ARG A 376 -19.45 -12.62 3.04
N LEU A 377 -19.58 -11.36 3.44
CA LEU A 377 -20.71 -10.86 4.22
C LEU A 377 -21.81 -10.41 3.25
N GLN A 378 -22.95 -11.08 3.24
CA GLN A 378 -24.12 -10.64 2.49
C GLN A 378 -24.84 -9.54 3.26
N ILE A 379 -25.28 -8.50 2.55
CA ILE A 379 -25.86 -7.30 3.14
C ILE A 379 -27.21 -7.00 2.47
N GLN A 380 -28.24 -6.89 3.29
CA GLN A 380 -29.59 -6.51 2.82
C GLN A 380 -29.76 -5.00 2.67
N SER A 381 -29.27 -4.20 3.63
CA SER A 381 -29.41 -2.74 3.64
C SER A 381 -28.37 -2.08 2.73
N LEU A 382 -28.82 -1.28 1.76
CA LEU A 382 -27.92 -0.52 0.89
C LEU A 382 -27.08 0.51 1.68
N ALA A 383 -27.65 1.11 2.74
CA ALA A 383 -26.92 2.04 3.58
C ALA A 383 -25.75 1.35 4.32
N VAL A 384 -26.01 0.17 4.86
CA VAL A 384 -24.96 -0.66 5.50
C VAL A 384 -23.91 -1.10 4.47
N TYR A 385 -24.33 -1.42 3.25
CA TYR A 385 -23.39 -1.75 2.19
C TYR A 385 -22.43 -0.59 1.91
N THR A 386 -22.93 0.63 1.80
CA THR A 386 -22.09 1.82 1.60
C THR A 386 -21.23 2.18 2.81
N ASP A 387 -21.63 1.78 4.00
CA ASP A 387 -20.84 1.96 5.22
C ASP A 387 -19.62 1.05 5.31
N LEU A 388 -19.58 -0.04 4.53
CA LEU A 388 -18.53 -1.05 4.61
C LEU A 388 -17.62 -1.08 3.39
N THR A 389 -18.05 -0.52 2.27
CA THR A 389 -17.24 -0.46 1.06
C THR A 389 -17.53 0.79 0.25
N HIS A 390 -16.47 1.44 -0.21
CA HIS A 390 -16.54 2.47 -1.24
C HIS A 390 -16.28 1.90 -2.64
N ASN A 391 -15.76 0.68 -2.73
CA ASN A 391 -15.31 0.05 -3.98
C ASN A 391 -16.30 -1.05 -4.40
N ALA A 392 -17.40 -0.64 -5.02
CA ALA A 392 -18.37 -1.59 -5.58
C ALA A 392 -17.92 -2.10 -6.95
N ILE A 393 -18.15 -3.40 -7.22
CA ILE A 393 -17.83 -4.06 -8.48
C ILE A 393 -18.89 -5.08 -8.86
N GLN A 394 -19.21 -5.13 -10.15
CA GLN A 394 -20.05 -6.18 -10.73
C GLN A 394 -19.19 -7.40 -11.00
N VAL A 395 -19.60 -8.56 -10.48
CA VAL A 395 -18.85 -9.82 -10.62
C VAL A 395 -19.73 -10.92 -11.23
N PRO A 396 -19.16 -11.90 -11.93
CA PRO A 396 -19.92 -13.08 -12.32
C PRO A 396 -20.26 -13.94 -11.09
N PRO A 397 -21.34 -14.76 -11.13
CA PRO A 397 -21.68 -15.68 -10.05
C PRO A 397 -20.52 -16.60 -9.64
N SER A 398 -19.67 -17.00 -10.58
CA SER A 398 -18.51 -17.86 -10.31
C SER A 398 -17.50 -17.22 -9.34
N VAL A 399 -17.25 -15.91 -9.46
CA VAL A 399 -16.39 -15.17 -8.52
C VAL A 399 -17.09 -14.99 -7.19
N TYR A 400 -18.38 -14.59 -7.22
CA TYR A 400 -19.17 -14.38 -6.02
C TYR A 400 -19.19 -15.62 -5.12
N TYR A 401 -19.38 -16.81 -5.70
CA TYR A 401 -19.39 -18.09 -4.98
C TYR A 401 -18.01 -18.67 -4.66
N ALA A 402 -16.95 -18.19 -5.31
CA ALA A 402 -15.59 -18.58 -4.97
C ALA A 402 -15.12 -17.91 -3.66
N VAL A 403 -15.66 -16.74 -3.30
CA VAL A 403 -15.46 -16.18 -1.96
C VAL A 403 -16.29 -16.98 -0.94
N PRO A 404 -15.68 -17.57 0.10
CA PRO A 404 -16.38 -18.34 1.11
C PRO A 404 -17.51 -17.55 1.77
N TYR A 405 -18.66 -18.18 1.97
CA TYR A 405 -19.75 -17.56 2.72
C TYR A 405 -19.34 -17.34 4.18
N GLY A 406 -19.44 -16.08 4.64
CA GLY A 406 -19.27 -15.72 6.04
C GLY A 406 -20.58 -15.78 6.80
N ALA A 407 -21.47 -14.84 6.47
CA ALA A 407 -22.77 -14.64 7.13
C ALA A 407 -23.65 -13.71 6.30
N SER A 408 -24.92 -13.56 6.71
CA SER A 408 -25.84 -12.56 6.19
C SER A 408 -26.24 -11.57 7.29
N LEU A 409 -26.14 -10.28 6.97
CA LEU A 409 -26.65 -9.18 7.77
C LEU A 409 -27.98 -8.71 7.17
N HIS A 410 -29.05 -9.01 7.88
CA HIS A 410 -30.41 -8.60 7.57
C HIS A 410 -30.74 -7.28 8.25
N GLU A 411 -31.70 -6.56 7.68
CA GLU A 411 -32.20 -5.34 8.29
C GLU A 411 -32.81 -5.63 9.66
N GLY A 412 -32.40 -4.85 10.67
CA GLY A 412 -32.85 -5.00 12.05
C GLY A 412 -32.17 -6.12 12.85
N ASP A 413 -31.15 -6.80 12.31
CA ASP A 413 -30.39 -7.81 13.05
C ASP A 413 -29.87 -7.25 14.39
N ALA A 414 -30.04 -8.02 15.46
CA ALA A 414 -29.73 -7.54 16.80
C ALA A 414 -28.23 -7.26 16.97
N VAL A 415 -27.91 -6.16 17.66
CA VAL A 415 -26.55 -5.85 18.10
C VAL A 415 -26.42 -6.18 19.57
N LEU A 416 -25.43 -6.99 19.93
CA LEU A 416 -25.12 -7.32 21.32
C LEU A 416 -23.96 -6.45 21.80
N GLY A 417 -24.22 -5.68 22.86
CA GLY A 417 -23.21 -4.89 23.56
C GLY A 417 -22.85 -5.53 24.91
N ALA A 418 -21.61 -5.31 25.36
CA ALA A 418 -21.17 -5.69 26.69
C ALA A 418 -20.12 -4.66 27.18
N SER A 419 -20.09 -4.40 28.49
CA SER A 419 -19.17 -3.40 29.06
C SER A 419 -17.71 -3.73 28.73
N GLY A 420 -16.98 -2.76 28.19
CA GLY A 420 -15.57 -2.92 27.79
C GLY A 420 -15.33 -3.69 26.49
N LEU A 421 -16.39 -4.09 25.78
CA LEU A 421 -16.32 -4.83 24.51
C LEU A 421 -17.03 -4.05 23.40
N PRO A 422 -16.61 -4.19 22.13
CA PRO A 422 -17.32 -3.57 21.01
C PRO A 422 -18.75 -4.14 20.90
N GLY A 423 -19.68 -3.30 20.42
CA GLY A 423 -20.96 -3.81 19.92
C GLY A 423 -20.72 -4.78 18.77
N ALA A 424 -21.55 -5.81 18.65
CA ALA A 424 -21.43 -6.79 17.56
C ALA A 424 -22.78 -7.21 17.03
N PHE A 425 -22.94 -7.25 15.71
CA PHE A 425 -24.11 -7.85 15.10
C PHE A 425 -24.14 -9.36 15.36
N ARG A 426 -25.30 -9.87 15.75
CA ARG A 426 -25.57 -11.30 15.80
C ARG A 426 -26.19 -11.73 14.47
N LEU A 427 -25.38 -12.40 13.65
CA LEU A 427 -25.77 -12.77 12.29
C LEU A 427 -26.44 -14.15 12.22
N ASP A 428 -26.95 -14.49 11.04
CA ASP A 428 -27.75 -15.67 10.71
C ASP A 428 -27.16 -17.01 11.18
N ASN A 429 -25.83 -17.15 11.18
CA ASN A 429 -25.11 -18.33 11.64
C ASN A 429 -24.78 -18.31 13.15
N ASN A 430 -25.39 -17.40 13.92
CA ASN A 430 -25.19 -17.18 15.34
C ASN A 430 -23.75 -16.78 15.75
N THR A 431 -23.02 -16.13 14.84
CA THR A 431 -21.72 -15.48 15.14
C THR A 431 -21.90 -14.01 15.51
N LEU A 432 -20.96 -13.48 16.30
CA LEU A 432 -20.87 -12.06 16.61
C LEU A 432 -19.80 -11.39 15.74
N TRP A 433 -20.21 -10.40 14.94
CA TRP A 433 -19.34 -9.58 14.09
C TRP A 433 -19.21 -8.19 14.73
N PRO A 434 -18.06 -7.88 15.37
CA PRO A 434 -17.84 -6.59 16.03
C PRO A 434 -17.93 -5.42 15.05
N VAL A 435 -18.43 -4.27 15.50
CA VAL A 435 -18.49 -3.04 14.69
C VAL A 435 -17.63 -1.94 15.30
N SER A 436 -16.98 -1.14 14.44
CA SER A 436 -16.14 -0.02 14.88
C SER A 436 -16.92 1.29 15.08
N CYS A 437 -18.17 1.37 14.63
CA CYS A 437 -18.96 2.60 14.68
C CYS A 437 -20.44 2.34 14.97
N LEU A 438 -21.14 3.39 15.45
CA LEU A 438 -22.59 3.35 15.67
C LEU A 438 -23.39 3.58 14.38
N LYS A 439 -22.80 4.22 13.36
CA LYS A 439 -23.48 4.56 12.09
C LYS A 439 -24.10 3.32 11.43
N ILE A 440 -23.31 2.26 11.27
CA ILE A 440 -23.78 1.00 10.68
C ILE A 440 -24.95 0.36 11.45
N VAL A 441 -25.01 0.53 12.78
CA VAL A 441 -26.10 0.03 13.61
C VAL A 441 -27.39 0.82 13.36
N THR A 442 -27.27 2.15 13.29
CA THR A 442 -28.37 3.07 12.98
C THR A 442 -28.90 2.84 11.56
N ASP A 443 -28.01 2.73 10.58
CA ASP A 443 -28.34 2.55 9.16
C ASP A 443 -28.89 1.15 8.85
N ASN A 444 -28.65 0.18 9.74
CA ASN A 444 -29.31 -1.13 9.70
C ASN A 444 -30.63 -1.18 10.51
N HIS A 445 -31.08 -0.06 11.09
CA HIS A 445 -32.25 0.01 11.97
C HIS A 445 -32.23 -0.98 13.14
N SER A 446 -31.02 -1.28 13.63
CA SER A 446 -30.79 -2.34 14.59
C SER A 446 -30.84 -1.85 16.03
N GLN A 447 -31.25 -2.72 16.94
CA GLN A 447 -31.33 -2.42 18.37
C GLN A 447 -30.15 -3.03 19.13
N ILE A 448 -29.55 -2.23 20.02
CA ILE A 448 -28.47 -2.70 20.89
C ILE A 448 -29.08 -3.29 22.16
N THR A 449 -28.78 -4.56 22.42
CA THR A 449 -29.11 -5.25 23.67
C THR A 449 -27.84 -5.47 24.49
N MET A 450 -27.84 -5.01 25.73
CA MET A 450 -26.72 -5.23 26.64
C MET A 450 -26.79 -6.62 27.26
N ILE A 451 -25.67 -7.34 27.23
CA ILE A 451 -25.51 -8.67 27.84
C ILE A 451 -24.28 -8.70 28.75
N ASP A 452 -24.18 -9.77 29.54
CA ASP A 452 -22.99 -10.03 30.36
C ASP A 452 -21.74 -10.22 29.48
N PRO A 453 -20.56 -9.68 29.86
CA PRO A 453 -19.32 -9.85 29.10
C PRO A 453 -18.90 -11.32 28.88
N GLY A 454 -19.12 -12.20 29.86
CA GLY A 454 -18.84 -13.63 29.72
C GLY A 454 -19.77 -14.31 28.71
N ALA A 455 -21.05 -13.91 28.70
CA ALA A 455 -21.98 -14.33 27.67
C ALA A 455 -21.53 -13.85 26.27
N TRP A 456 -21.14 -12.58 26.14
CA TRP A 456 -20.64 -12.04 24.87
C TRP A 456 -19.41 -12.81 24.37
N GLN A 457 -18.46 -13.11 25.24
CA GLN A 457 -17.22 -13.83 24.91
C GLN A 457 -17.48 -15.29 24.51
N SER A 458 -18.57 -15.90 24.96
CA SER A 458 -18.93 -17.28 24.60
C SER A 458 -19.36 -17.47 23.14
N TYR A 459 -19.79 -16.40 22.45
CA TYR A 459 -20.14 -16.47 21.04
C TYR A 459 -18.89 -16.62 20.16
N ARG A 460 -19.00 -17.46 19.13
CA ARG A 460 -18.02 -17.47 18.04
C ARG A 460 -17.97 -16.08 17.38
N LYS A 461 -16.76 -15.60 17.09
CA LYS A 461 -16.53 -14.32 16.43
C LYS A 461 -16.37 -14.47 14.94
N GLY A 462 -17.00 -13.56 14.21
CA GLY A 462 -16.64 -13.26 12.83
C GLY A 462 -15.65 -12.10 12.75
N PRO A 463 -15.30 -11.68 11.54
CA PRO A 463 -14.49 -10.49 11.28
C PRO A 463 -15.07 -9.23 11.90
N SER A 464 -14.20 -8.27 12.20
CA SER A 464 -14.62 -6.93 12.63
C SER A 464 -15.00 -6.07 11.42
N LEU A 465 -16.09 -5.35 11.56
CA LEU A 465 -16.66 -4.46 10.57
C LEU A 465 -16.22 -3.03 10.85
N PHE A 466 -15.32 -2.52 9.99
CA PHE A 466 -14.82 -1.17 10.08
C PHE A 466 -15.61 -0.25 9.17
N CYS A 467 -16.35 0.68 9.77
CA CYS A 467 -17.12 1.64 9.00
C CYS A 467 -16.22 2.58 8.22
N LEU A 468 -16.66 2.93 7.03
CA LEU A 468 -16.09 3.96 6.19
C LEU A 468 -16.80 5.28 6.49
N GLY A 469 -16.02 6.36 6.59
CA GLY A 469 -16.47 7.70 6.98
C GLY A 469 -16.54 8.69 5.84
#